data_AF-A0A1J5RU86-F1
#
_entry.id   AF-A0A1J5RU86-F1
#
_cell.length_a   1.000
_cell.length_b   1.000
_cell.length_c   1.000
_cell.angle_alpha   90.00
_cell.angle_beta   90.00
_cell.angle_gamma   90.00
#
_symmetry.space_group_name_H-M   'P 1'
#
loop_
_entity.id
_entity.type
_entity.pdbx_description
1 polymer ?
#
loop_
_entity_poly.entity_id
_entity_poly.type
_entity_poly.pdbx_seq_one_letter_code
_entity_poly.pdbx_strand_id
1 'polypeptide(L)' 'MKEVANMIRSHFDSINAWTQTRQTNGFLEAINGLFQVAKRKARGYGNFSTIRTVVFLLAGKLDFTKINPHAA' A
#
# COMPACT_ATOMS: atom_id res chain seq x y z
N MET A 1 -3.73 -3.33 -30.77
CA MET A 1 -4.69 -2.21 -30.91
C MET A 1 -6.11 -2.57 -30.45
N LYS A 2 -6.71 -3.71 -30.86
CA LYS A 2 -8.07 -4.09 -30.43
C LYS A 2 -8.21 -4.29 -28.91
N GLU A 3 -7.22 -4.89 -28.25
CA GLU A 3 -7.25 -5.13 -26.80
C GLU A 3 -7.23 -3.84 -25.99
N VAL A 4 -6.43 -2.86 -26.40
CA VAL A 4 -6.37 -1.53 -25.78
C VAL A 4 -7.70 -0.81 -25.95
N ALA A 5 -8.31 -0.88 -27.13
CA ALA A 5 -9.63 -0.29 -27.36
C ALA A 5 -10.72 -0.94 -26.49
N ASN A 6 -10.67 -2.27 -26.32
CA ASN A 6 -11.58 -2.99 -25.44
C ASN A 6 -11.37 -2.64 -23.96
N MET A 7 -10.12 -2.46 -23.52
CA MET A 7 -9.78 -2.02 -22.15
C MET A 7 -10.29 -0.60 -21.86
N ILE A 8 -10.12 0.33 -22.80
CA ILE A 8 -10.63 1.70 -22.67
C ILE A 8 -12.16 1.69 -22.60
N ARG A 9 -12.82 0.87 -23.44
CA ARG A 9 -14.27 0.76 -23.46
C ARG A 9 -14.83 0.13 -22.18
N SER A 10 -14.12 -0.82 -21.56
CA SER A 10 -14.54 -1.44 -20.29
C SER A 10 -14.30 -0.57 -19.06
N HIS A 11 -13.40 0.43 -19.12
CA HIS A 11 -13.08 1.33 -18.01
C HIS A 11 -13.53 2.78 -18.26
N PHE A 12 -14.35 3.02 -19.28
CA PHE A 12 -14.76 4.35 -19.71
C PHE A 12 -15.48 5.14 -18.60
N ASP A 13 -16.30 4.47 -17.80
CA ASP A 13 -17.00 5.06 -16.66
C ASP A 13 -16.01 5.55 -15.58
N SER A 14 -14.98 4.75 -15.29
CA SER A 14 -13.92 5.10 -14.33
C SER A 14 -13.07 6.27 -14.83
N ILE A 15 -12.82 6.34 -16.14
CA ILE A 15 -12.11 7.46 -16.78
C ILE A 15 -12.95 8.74 -16.65
N ASN A 16 -14.26 8.67 -16.90
CA ASN A 16 -15.15 9.82 -16.75
C ASN A 16 -15.23 10.29 -15.28
N ALA A 17 -15.33 9.35 -14.33
CA ALA A 17 -15.33 9.64 -12.90
C ALA A 17 -14.02 10.29 -12.41
N TRP A 18 -12.87 9.90 -12.99
CA TRP A 18 -11.58 10.52 -12.71
C TRP A 18 -11.56 12.01 -13.13
N THR A 19 -12.20 12.35 -14.25
CA THR A 19 -12.31 13.76 -14.72
C THR A 19 -13.00 14.67 -13.70
N GLN A 20 -14.00 14.15 -12.98
CA GLN A 20 -14.77 14.90 -11.99
C GLN A 20 -14.10 14.93 -10.63
N THR A 21 -13.57 13.79 -10.19
CA THR A 21 -13.01 13.63 -8.84
C THR A 21 -11.55 14.04 -8.74
N ARG A 22 -10.81 14.03 -9.87
CA ARG A 22 -9.34 14.17 -9.95
C ARG A 22 -8.60 13.29 -8.95
N GLN A 23 -9.22 12.21 -8.47
CA GLN A 23 -8.63 11.31 -7.51
C GLN A 23 -7.55 10.50 -8.21
N THR A 24 -6.30 10.76 -7.86
CA THR A 24 -5.17 10.02 -8.42
C THR A 24 -4.95 8.73 -7.62
N ASN A 25 -4.45 7.70 -8.30
CA ASN A 25 -3.98 6.49 -7.63
C ASN A 25 -2.72 6.73 -6.77
N GLY A 26 -2.18 7.96 -6.72
CA GLY A 26 -0.95 8.28 -5.99
C GLY A 26 -1.01 7.97 -4.49
N PHE A 27 -2.18 8.15 -3.85
CA PHE A 27 -2.36 7.75 -2.44
C PHE A 27 -2.30 6.22 -2.28
N LEU A 28 -2.96 5.47 -3.16
CA LEU A 28 -2.94 4.01 -3.16
C LEU A 28 -1.54 3.46 -3.52
N GLU A 29 -0.81 4.13 -4.39
CA GLU A 29 0.58 3.81 -4.73
C GLU A 29 1.52 4.08 -3.56
N ALA A 30 1.33 5.17 -2.82
CA ALA A 30 2.09 5.44 -1.60
C ALA A 30 1.89 4.34 -0.55
N ILE A 31 0.64 3.90 -0.35
CA ILE A 31 0.30 2.77 0.53
C ILE A 31 0.96 1.47 0.03
N ASN A 32 0.86 1.19 -1.27
CA ASN A 32 1.48 0.01 -1.87
C ASN A 32 3.01 0.04 -1.71
N GLY A 33 3.66 1.20 -1.83
CA GLY A 33 5.09 1.37 -1.59
C GLY A 33 5.47 1.01 -0.16
N LEU A 34 4.74 1.53 0.84
CA LEU A 34 4.94 1.18 2.25
C LEU A 34 4.78 -0.32 2.50
N PHE A 35 3.76 -0.94 1.91
CA PHE A 35 3.51 -2.37 2.04
C PHE A 35 4.62 -3.22 1.39
N GLN A 36 5.13 -2.81 0.23
CA GLN A 36 6.26 -3.48 -0.42
C GLN A 36 7.54 -3.39 0.40
N VAL A 37 7.84 -2.22 0.98
CA VAL A 37 8.99 -2.05 1.89
C VAL A 37 8.84 -2.94 3.12
N ALA A 38 7.65 -3.00 3.72
CA ALA A 38 7.35 -3.87 4.85
C ALA A 38 7.53 -5.35 4.49
N LYS A 39 7.02 -5.79 3.34
CA LYS A 39 7.19 -7.15 2.84
C LYS A 39 8.65 -7.50 2.57
N ARG A 40 9.44 -6.56 2.04
CA ARG A 40 10.90 -6.74 1.87
C ARG A 40 11.63 -6.90 3.20
N LYS A 41 11.28 -6.09 4.22
CA LYS A 41 11.82 -6.24 5.58
C LYS A 41 11.38 -7.55 6.25
N ALA A 42 10.18 -8.04 5.92
CA ALA A 42 9.67 -9.30 6.41
C ALA A 42 10.13 -10.52 5.60
N ARG A 43 10.96 -10.34 4.57
CA ARG A 43 11.38 -11.43 3.68
C ARG A 43 12.31 -12.38 4.44
N GLY A 44 11.88 -13.63 4.62
CA GLY A 44 12.55 -14.63 5.47
C GLY A 44 11.66 -15.14 6.60
N TYR A 45 10.59 -14.43 6.94
CA TYR A 45 9.56 -14.95 7.84
C TYR A 45 8.53 -15.77 7.05
N GLY A 46 8.37 -17.05 7.40
CA GLY A 46 7.43 -17.96 6.72
C GLY A 46 5.97 -17.76 7.12
N ASN A 47 5.71 -17.09 8.25
CA ASN A 47 4.36 -16.98 8.81
C ASN A 47 3.69 -15.66 8.42
N PHE A 48 2.44 -15.75 7.95
CA PHE A 48 1.61 -14.58 7.63
C PHE A 48 1.38 -13.67 8.85
N SER A 49 1.28 -14.26 10.04
CA SER A 49 1.19 -13.52 11.30
C SER A 49 2.39 -12.58 11.47
N THR A 50 3.60 -13.03 11.15
CA THR A 50 4.82 -12.22 11.25
C THR A 50 4.82 -11.06 10.26
N ILE A 51 4.36 -11.28 9.02
CA ILE A 51 4.23 -10.21 8.03
C ILE A 51 3.24 -9.14 8.51
N ARG A 52 2.08 -9.56 9.06
CA ARG A 52 1.09 -8.65 9.62
C ARG A 52 1.69 -7.81 10.76
N THR A 53 2.42 -8.44 11.68
CA THR A 53 3.09 -7.74 12.78
C THR A 53 4.10 -6.72 12.27
N VAL A 54 4.95 -7.09 11.30
CA VAL A 54 5.94 -6.16 10.70
C VAL A 54 5.25 -4.96 10.04
N VAL A 55 4.14 -5.17 9.32
CA VAL A 55 3.35 -4.09 8.72
C VAL A 55 2.78 -3.17 9.81
N PHE A 56 2.23 -3.72 10.89
CA PHE A 56 1.73 -2.94 12.03
C PHE A 56 2.83 -2.13 12.72
N LEU A 57 4.00 -2.72 12.92
CA LEU A 57 5.15 -2.03 13.53
C LEU A 57 5.64 -0.87 12.65
N LEU A 58 5.63 -1.03 11.32
CA LEU A 58 6.08 0.00 10.38
C LEU A 58 5.04 1.10 10.14
N ALA A 59 3.77 0.75 10.02
CA ALA A 59 2.69 1.69 9.68
C ALA A 59 2.02 2.32 10.92
N GLY A 60 2.05 1.64 12.06
CA GLY A 60 1.31 2.00 13.25
C GLY A 60 1.85 3.20 14.02
N LYS A 61 3.03 3.75 13.65
CA LYS A 61 3.71 4.86 14.34
C LYS A 61 3.71 4.68 15.87
N LEU A 62 3.97 3.45 16.31
CA LEU A 62 3.92 3.09 17.72
C LEU A 62 5.08 3.75 18.46
N ASP A 63 4.77 4.36 19.59
CA ASP A 63 5.76 4.96 20.49
C ASP A 63 6.28 3.90 21.47
N PHE A 64 7.45 3.34 21.17
CA PHE A 64 8.09 2.33 21.99
C PHE A 64 8.79 2.90 23.22
N THR A 65 8.95 4.23 23.33
CA THR A 65 9.59 4.87 24.49
C THR A 65 8.80 4.66 25.78
N LYS A 66 7.49 4.43 25.66
CA LYS A 66 6.59 4.10 26.78
C LYS A 66 6.85 2.74 27.41
N ILE A 67 7.51 1.83 26.69
CA ILE A 67 7.75 0.45 27.13
C ILE A 67 9.26 0.22 27.32
N ASN A 68 10.10 0.88 26.53
CA ASN A 68 11.55 0.83 26.65
C ASN A 68 12.16 2.23 26.44
N PRO A 69 12.75 2.84 27.49
CA PRO A 69 13.40 4.15 27.40
C PRO A 69 14.55 4.24 26.39
N HIS A 70 15.10 3.10 25.95
CA HIS A 70 16.24 3.01 25.03
C HIS A 70 15.85 2.69 23.58
N ALA A 71 14.55 2.63 23.26
CA ALA A 71 14.06 2.26 21.93
C ALA A 71 14.03 3.43 20.91
N ALA A 72 14.74 4.52 21.20
CA ALA A 72 14.81 5.72 20.35
C ALA A 72 15.75 5.53 19.15
#